data_AF-A0A8I0B5V2-F1
#
_entry.id   AF-A0A8I0B5V2-F1
#
_cell.length_a   1.000
_cell.length_b   1.000
_cell.length_c   1.000
_cell.angle_alpha   90.00
_cell.angle_beta   90.00
_cell.angle_gamma   90.00
#
_symmetry.space_group_name_H-M   'P 1'
#
loop_
_entity.id
_entity.type
_entity.pdbx_description
1 polymer ?
#
loop_
_entity_poly.entity_id
_entity_poly.type
_entity_poly.pdbx_seq_one_letter_code
_entity_poly.pdbx_strand_id
1 'polypeptide(L)'
;MAPKAQLDWSVGSKTVVDLATNNDEVAWREESHASPDGEQVAAVVRTADETYTVQVNDTLWESQFDRAWYLRYSPDGRLTALVNDGDWKLCVDEEAWEEGYGFVWNTLFSEDGSVIACSVSDSMQYGMIKDGEVWPNLFANANNFVLSADGAHTAAAVQTEPLGQAEIFKFKQGVFSVAVDGEPWERNFVNVWTPVISPNGTHVAAQVRLNLFEYTIACNGATWNETFSQVWEPCFHPKTNAIAAPVRLGGKWGMAVDGQVIWKPQFFQVWHQRYTPRGDRLIALVCPQYGRWTVAVDGQAWRTTFGDMISDLTTSPDGRRIAAVGKENERWTIIADDKAWPEMYDMCWKPVFSPNGDHVAAKVERSKKYTIVVDGKPYSKEFSECWDPIFSDDGNLILIRGIINNTYIRIVERVSTICG
;
A
#
# COMPACT_ATOMS: atom_id res chain seq x y z
N MET A 1 -6.76 -8.70 -6.87
CA MET A 1 -7.90 -9.46 -6.35
C MET A 1 -7.50 -10.92 -6.34
N ALA A 2 -7.56 -11.62 -5.20
CA ALA A 2 -7.58 -13.09 -5.15
C ALA A 2 -8.30 -13.65 -6.39
N PRO A 3 -7.94 -14.82 -6.94
CA PRO A 3 -8.98 -15.60 -7.59
C PRO A 3 -10.14 -15.64 -6.61
N LYS A 4 -11.29 -15.05 -6.98
CA LYS A 4 -12.53 -15.04 -6.20
C LYS A 4 -13.09 -16.46 -6.13
N ALA A 5 -12.27 -17.42 -5.69
CA ALA A 5 -12.65 -18.76 -5.35
C ALA A 5 -13.55 -18.65 -4.11
N GLN A 6 -14.85 -18.53 -4.40
CA GLN A 6 -16.02 -18.71 -3.54
C GLN A 6 -15.86 -18.26 -2.07
N LEU A 7 -15.74 -16.94 -1.88
CA LEU A 7 -16.17 -16.35 -0.61
C LEU A 7 -17.60 -16.80 -0.30
N ASP A 8 -17.82 -17.43 0.85
CA ASP A 8 -19.17 -17.81 1.27
C ASP A 8 -19.96 -16.57 1.72
N TRP A 9 -20.84 -16.08 0.85
CA TRP A 9 -21.65 -14.90 1.11
C TRP A 9 -22.97 -15.19 1.86
N SER A 10 -23.07 -16.33 2.55
CA SER A 10 -24.23 -16.65 3.38
C SER A 10 -24.38 -15.63 4.51
N VAL A 11 -25.48 -14.86 4.48
CA VAL A 11 -25.77 -13.82 5.47
C VAL A 11 -25.86 -14.44 6.87
N GLY A 12 -25.14 -13.86 7.81
CA GLY A 12 -25.09 -14.32 9.18
C GLY A 12 -23.75 -14.08 9.86
N SER A 13 -23.63 -14.61 11.07
CA SER A 13 -22.41 -14.55 11.88
C SER A 13 -21.90 -15.98 12.08
N LYS A 14 -20.61 -16.19 11.84
CA LYS A 14 -19.90 -17.44 12.08
C LYS A 14 -18.77 -17.19 13.09
N THR A 15 -18.74 -18.00 14.14
CA THR A 15 -17.57 -18.09 15.02
C THR A 15 -16.52 -18.94 14.33
N VAL A 16 -15.30 -18.40 14.18
CA VAL A 16 -14.19 -19.11 13.53
C VAL A 16 -13.31 -19.76 14.59
N VAL A 17 -12.86 -18.98 15.59
CA VAL A 17 -12.04 -19.50 16.70
C VAL A 17 -12.25 -18.65 17.96
N ASP A 18 -12.20 -19.30 19.13
CA ASP A 18 -12.09 -18.61 20.41
C ASP A 18 -10.61 -18.43 20.77
N LEU A 19 -10.12 -17.19 20.78
CA LEU A 19 -8.72 -16.88 21.07
C LEU A 19 -8.40 -16.90 22.57
N ALA A 20 -9.40 -17.09 23.43
CA ALA A 20 -9.20 -17.27 24.87
C ALA A 20 -8.81 -18.71 25.23
N THR A 21 -8.87 -19.67 24.31
CA THR A 21 -8.35 -21.01 24.57
C THR A 21 -6.85 -20.91 24.83
N ASN A 22 -6.46 -21.11 26.09
CA ASN A 22 -5.06 -21.19 26.46
C ASN A 22 -4.44 -22.37 25.73
N ASN A 23 -3.48 -22.08 24.84
CA ASN A 23 -2.49 -23.07 24.45
C ASN A 23 -1.32 -22.91 25.43
N ASP A 24 -1.11 -23.90 26.30
CA ASP A 24 0.00 -23.90 27.28
C ASP A 24 1.37 -23.81 26.59
N GLU A 25 1.44 -24.08 25.28
CA GLU A 25 2.64 -23.94 24.45
C GLU A 25 2.93 -22.49 24.03
N VAL A 26 1.96 -21.55 24.14
CA VAL A 26 2.10 -20.16 23.69
C VAL A 26 2.42 -19.24 24.86
N ALA A 27 3.65 -18.73 24.92
CA ALA A 27 4.10 -17.81 25.96
C ALA A 27 3.78 -16.34 25.65
N TRP A 28 3.71 -15.98 24.37
CA TRP A 28 3.42 -14.62 23.90
C TRP A 28 2.91 -14.64 22.45
N ARG A 29 2.14 -13.62 22.06
CA ARG A 29 1.60 -13.46 20.70
C ARG A 29 1.69 -12.02 20.20
N GLU A 30 1.94 -11.87 18.90
CA GLU A 30 1.85 -10.60 18.16
C GLU A 30 0.38 -10.25 17.82
N GLU A 31 0.18 -9.13 17.10
CA GLU A 31 -1.12 -8.74 16.56
C GLU A 31 -1.70 -9.79 15.60
N SER A 32 -3.03 -9.84 15.54
CA SER A 32 -3.74 -10.81 14.71
C SER A 32 -3.92 -10.31 13.27
N HIS A 33 -3.87 -11.24 12.32
CA HIS A 33 -4.07 -11.00 10.90
C HIS A 33 -5.20 -11.87 10.39
N ALA A 34 -6.24 -11.27 9.81
CA ALA A 34 -7.37 -12.00 9.24
C ALA A 34 -7.16 -12.31 7.76
N SER A 35 -7.46 -13.54 7.34
CA SER A 35 -7.46 -13.93 5.92
C SER A 35 -8.49 -13.12 5.12
N PRO A 36 -8.29 -12.91 3.81
CA PRO A 36 -9.23 -12.19 2.95
C PRO A 36 -10.64 -12.78 2.97
N ASP A 37 -10.77 -14.10 3.11
CA ASP A 37 -12.08 -14.78 3.20
C ASP A 37 -12.72 -14.73 4.58
N GLY A 38 -11.94 -14.36 5.61
CA GLY A 38 -12.35 -14.32 6.99
C GLY A 38 -12.45 -15.68 7.67
N GLU A 39 -12.01 -16.76 7.02
CA GLU A 39 -12.04 -18.13 7.56
C GLU A 39 -10.83 -18.46 8.44
N GLN A 40 -9.81 -17.60 8.42
CA GLN A 40 -8.63 -17.74 9.27
C GLN A 40 -8.28 -16.41 9.95
N VAL A 41 -7.72 -16.54 11.15
CA VAL A 41 -6.97 -15.50 11.84
C VAL A 41 -5.64 -16.08 12.27
N ALA A 42 -4.55 -15.37 12.02
CA ALA A 42 -3.21 -15.84 12.31
C ALA A 42 -2.39 -14.81 13.09
N ALA A 43 -1.43 -15.28 13.88
CA ALA A 43 -0.49 -14.42 14.59
C ALA A 43 0.87 -15.12 14.71
N VAL A 44 1.95 -14.35 14.71
CA VAL A 44 3.24 -14.85 15.18
C VAL A 44 3.12 -15.07 16.69
N VAL A 45 3.62 -16.21 17.15
CA VAL A 45 3.65 -16.57 18.56
C VAL A 45 5.06 -16.96 18.96
N ARG A 46 5.39 -16.70 20.23
CA ARG A 46 6.57 -17.26 20.87
C ARG A 46 6.16 -18.44 21.73
N THR A 47 6.78 -19.57 21.52
CA THR A 47 6.51 -20.81 22.26
C THR A 47 7.10 -20.75 23.67
N ALA A 48 6.73 -21.72 24.51
CA ALA A 48 7.31 -21.91 25.84
C ALA A 48 8.82 -22.23 25.79
N ASP A 49 9.30 -22.80 24.69
CA ASP A 49 10.72 -23.13 24.45
C ASP A 49 11.53 -21.95 23.87
N GLU A 50 10.97 -20.73 23.93
CA GLU A 50 11.57 -19.48 23.44
C GLU A 50 11.83 -19.39 21.92
N THR A 51 11.26 -20.30 21.13
CA THR A 51 11.24 -20.24 19.66
C THR A 51 10.02 -19.48 19.15
N TYR A 52 10.02 -19.11 17.86
CA TYR A 52 8.91 -18.44 17.19
C TYR A 52 8.26 -19.36 16.18
N THR A 53 6.94 -19.29 16.07
CA THR A 53 6.15 -19.97 15.04
C THR A 53 4.91 -19.12 14.71
N VAL A 54 4.04 -19.60 13.84
CA VAL A 54 2.76 -18.97 13.51
C VAL A 54 1.63 -19.83 14.01
N GLN A 55 0.67 -19.20 14.70
CA GLN A 55 -0.60 -19.79 15.03
C GLN A 55 -1.62 -19.38 13.97
N VAL A 56 -2.30 -20.34 13.35
CA VAL A 56 -3.44 -20.13 12.46
C VAL A 56 -4.68 -20.74 13.13
N ASN A 57 -5.65 -19.89 13.46
CA ASN A 57 -6.79 -20.23 14.30
C ASN A 57 -6.33 -20.84 15.64
N ASP A 58 -6.63 -22.12 15.87
CA ASP A 58 -6.27 -22.90 17.06
C ASP A 58 -5.04 -23.82 16.83
N THR A 59 -4.45 -23.80 15.64
CA THR A 59 -3.37 -24.71 15.23
C THR A 59 -2.05 -23.94 15.10
N LEU A 60 -0.95 -24.52 15.58
CA LEU A 60 0.41 -24.02 15.35
C LEU A 60 0.99 -24.66 14.09
N TRP A 61 1.79 -23.91 13.34
CA TRP A 61 2.75 -24.51 12.41
C TRP A 61 3.69 -25.45 13.19
N GLU A 62 4.03 -26.58 12.57
CA GLU A 62 5.04 -27.52 13.08
C GLU A 62 6.43 -26.88 13.04
N SER A 63 6.67 -26.04 12.02
CA SER A 63 7.92 -25.31 11.84
C SER A 63 8.17 -24.30 12.96
N GLN A 64 9.40 -24.29 13.46
CA GLN A 64 9.87 -23.35 14.48
C GLN A 64 11.11 -22.61 13.99
N PHE A 65 11.24 -21.36 14.42
CA PHE A 65 12.26 -20.44 13.95
C PHE A 65 12.91 -19.70 15.13
N ASP A 66 14.16 -19.26 14.98
CA ASP A 66 14.81 -18.34 15.93
C ASP A 66 14.06 -17.01 15.99
N ARG A 67 13.50 -16.56 14.85
CA ARG A 67 12.60 -15.39 14.75
C ARG A 67 11.57 -15.56 13.64
N ALA A 68 10.39 -14.97 13.85
CA ALA A 68 9.39 -14.74 12.81
C ALA A 68 8.75 -13.36 13.02
N TRP A 69 8.40 -12.65 11.94
CA TRP A 69 7.71 -11.35 12.01
C TRP A 69 7.10 -10.96 10.65
N TYR A 70 6.40 -9.82 10.61
CA TYR A 70 5.80 -9.24 9.39
C TYR A 70 4.79 -10.18 8.70
N LEU A 71 3.95 -10.83 9.51
CA LEU A 71 2.93 -11.78 9.04
C LEU A 71 1.91 -11.08 8.13
N ARG A 72 1.65 -11.64 6.95
CA ARG A 72 0.68 -11.09 5.99
C ARG A 72 0.00 -12.16 5.17
N TYR A 73 -1.31 -12.04 5.03
CA TYR A 73 -2.03 -12.73 3.97
C TYR A 73 -1.82 -12.01 2.64
N SER A 74 -1.48 -12.77 1.60
CA SER A 74 -1.55 -12.33 0.21
C SER A 74 -3.00 -12.10 -0.21
N PRO A 75 -3.25 -11.34 -1.30
CA PRO A 75 -4.59 -11.22 -1.86
C PRO A 75 -5.25 -12.55 -2.17
N ASP A 76 -4.51 -13.58 -2.61
CA ASP A 76 -5.03 -14.92 -2.92
C ASP A 76 -5.22 -15.83 -1.69
N GLY A 77 -4.89 -15.36 -0.49
CA GLY A 77 -5.17 -16.05 0.77
C GLY A 77 -4.03 -16.89 1.35
N ARG A 78 -2.87 -16.94 0.69
CA ARG A 78 -1.65 -17.55 1.24
C ARG A 78 -1.09 -16.71 2.39
N LEU A 79 -0.61 -17.36 3.44
CA LEU A 79 -0.04 -16.71 4.62
C LEU A 79 1.48 -16.65 4.52
N THR A 80 2.03 -15.45 4.64
CA THR A 80 3.48 -15.22 4.55
C THR A 80 4.07 -14.68 5.85
N ALA A 81 5.28 -15.11 6.19
CA ALA A 81 6.07 -14.59 7.29
C ALA A 81 7.55 -14.42 6.90
N LEU A 82 8.21 -13.41 7.45
CA LEU A 82 9.67 -13.29 7.37
C LEU A 82 10.27 -14.06 8.54
N VAL A 83 11.01 -15.12 8.24
CA VAL A 83 11.53 -16.07 9.24
C VAL A 83 13.05 -16.11 9.22
N ASN A 84 13.65 -16.45 10.36
CA ASN A 84 15.08 -16.64 10.51
C ASN A 84 15.35 -17.89 11.35
N ASP A 85 16.19 -18.77 10.81
CA ASP A 85 16.74 -19.95 11.47
C ASP A 85 18.12 -20.20 10.85
N GLY A 86 19.11 -19.41 11.29
CA GLY A 86 20.38 -19.20 10.57
C GLY A 86 20.32 -18.00 9.63
N ASP A 87 19.67 -18.14 8.48
CA ASP A 87 19.53 -17.07 7.46
C ASP A 87 18.08 -16.55 7.37
N TRP A 88 17.88 -15.33 6.89
CA TRP A 88 16.53 -14.77 6.69
C TRP A 88 15.89 -15.28 5.40
N LYS A 89 14.61 -15.64 5.49
CA LYS A 89 13.81 -16.22 4.42
C LYS A 89 12.39 -15.69 4.43
N LEU A 90 11.73 -15.77 3.28
CA LEU A 90 10.27 -15.71 3.22
C LEU A 90 9.72 -17.13 3.41
N CYS A 91 8.74 -17.28 4.29
CA CYS A 91 7.93 -18.48 4.46
C CYS A 91 6.52 -18.22 3.94
N VAL A 92 5.98 -19.16 3.17
CA VAL A 92 4.64 -19.11 2.56
C VAL A 92 3.92 -20.40 2.93
N ASP A 93 2.81 -20.29 3.65
CA ASP A 93 2.00 -21.42 4.14
C ASP A 93 2.86 -22.52 4.78
N GLU A 94 3.71 -22.11 5.73
CA GLU A 94 4.68 -22.97 6.45
C GLU A 94 5.90 -23.44 5.64
N GLU A 95 5.91 -23.25 4.32
CA GLU A 95 7.06 -23.61 3.48
C GLU A 95 8.01 -22.42 3.31
N ALA A 96 9.20 -22.50 3.91
CA ALA A 96 10.26 -21.53 3.71
C ALA A 96 10.91 -21.68 2.33
N TRP A 97 11.17 -20.55 1.65
CA TRP A 97 11.97 -20.55 0.42
C TRP A 97 13.36 -21.17 0.64
N GLU A 98 13.89 -21.80 -0.41
CA GLU A 98 15.12 -22.58 -0.32
C GLU A 98 16.33 -21.69 0.02
N GLU A 99 16.51 -20.59 -0.72
CA GLU A 99 17.61 -19.64 -0.52
C GLU A 99 17.39 -18.76 0.72
N GLY A 100 18.46 -18.54 1.48
CA GLY A 100 18.51 -17.62 2.61
C GLY A 100 19.41 -16.41 2.32
N TYR A 101 19.14 -15.30 3.01
CA TYR A 101 19.88 -14.05 2.85
C TYR A 101 20.25 -13.44 4.21
N GLY A 102 21.22 -12.52 4.23
CA GLY A 102 21.56 -11.76 5.44
C GLY A 102 20.39 -10.97 6.05
N PHE A 103 19.45 -10.49 5.22
CA PHE A 103 18.16 -9.94 5.68
C PHE A 103 17.12 -9.96 4.55
N VAL A 104 15.84 -10.14 4.92
CA VAL A 104 14.68 -10.06 4.02
C VAL A 104 13.65 -9.11 4.65
N TRP A 105 13.04 -8.23 3.87
CA TRP A 105 11.99 -7.31 4.34
C TRP A 105 11.01 -6.95 3.22
N ASN A 106 9.92 -6.29 3.62
CA ASN A 106 8.94 -5.69 2.69
C ASN A 106 8.37 -6.70 1.70
N THR A 107 7.61 -7.67 2.20
CA THR A 107 6.80 -8.58 1.38
C THR A 107 5.80 -7.79 0.53
N LEU A 108 5.84 -8.03 -0.78
CA LEU A 108 5.00 -7.42 -1.81
C LEU A 108 4.22 -8.53 -2.52
N PHE A 109 3.00 -8.19 -2.95
CA PHE A 109 2.12 -9.08 -3.69
C PHE A 109 1.71 -8.45 -5.01
N SER A 110 1.61 -9.25 -6.08
CA SER A 110 0.85 -8.82 -7.26
C SER A 110 -0.58 -8.49 -6.86
N GLU A 111 -1.29 -7.74 -7.69
CA GLU A 111 -2.67 -7.35 -7.40
C GLU A 111 -3.52 -8.60 -7.14
N ASP A 112 -3.37 -9.65 -7.95
CA ASP A 112 -4.09 -10.91 -7.78
C ASP A 112 -3.55 -11.84 -6.69
N GLY A 113 -2.37 -11.54 -6.16
CA GLY A 113 -1.69 -12.31 -5.13
C GLY A 113 -0.91 -13.52 -5.64
N SER A 114 -0.92 -13.79 -6.96
CA SER A 114 -0.23 -14.95 -7.54
C SER A 114 1.30 -14.89 -7.43
N VAL A 115 1.87 -13.69 -7.43
CA VAL A 115 3.32 -13.45 -7.32
C VAL A 115 3.64 -12.83 -5.97
N ILE A 116 4.70 -13.33 -5.34
CA ILE A 116 5.22 -12.80 -4.08
C ILE A 116 6.67 -12.33 -4.30
N ALA A 117 6.97 -11.10 -3.88
CA ALA A 117 8.32 -10.57 -3.94
C ALA A 117 8.74 -10.00 -2.58
N CYS A 118 10.04 -9.96 -2.32
CA CYS A 118 10.62 -9.33 -1.14
C CYS A 118 11.86 -8.52 -1.51
N SER A 119 12.21 -7.57 -0.64
CA SER A 119 13.51 -6.91 -0.69
C SER A 119 14.52 -7.75 0.09
N VAL A 120 15.74 -7.87 -0.43
CA VAL A 120 16.80 -8.69 0.18
C VAL A 120 18.07 -7.89 0.33
N SER A 121 18.86 -8.24 1.34
CA SER A 121 20.24 -7.83 1.46
C SER A 121 21.10 -9.02 1.79
N ASP A 122 22.19 -9.16 1.07
CA ASP A 122 23.22 -10.14 1.37
C ASP A 122 24.60 -9.55 1.14
N SER A 123 25.54 -9.83 2.04
CA SER A 123 26.92 -9.39 1.92
C SER A 123 27.08 -7.88 1.63
N MET A 124 26.26 -7.04 2.27
CA MET A 124 26.18 -5.56 2.07
C MET A 124 25.73 -5.12 0.67
N GLN A 125 25.10 -6.01 -0.09
CA GLN A 125 24.43 -5.71 -1.35
C GLN A 125 22.92 -5.88 -1.18
N TYR A 126 22.15 -5.22 -2.03
CA TYR A 126 20.70 -5.07 -1.93
C TYR A 126 20.04 -5.35 -3.27
N GLY A 127 18.86 -5.97 -3.25
CA GLY A 127 18.07 -6.26 -4.44
C GLY A 127 16.68 -6.77 -4.08
N MET A 128 16.05 -7.47 -5.01
CA MET A 128 14.77 -8.14 -4.78
C MET A 128 14.85 -9.62 -5.14
N ILE A 129 13.95 -10.37 -4.53
CA ILE A 129 13.61 -11.75 -4.84
C ILE A 129 12.14 -11.78 -5.25
N LYS A 130 11.81 -12.56 -6.28
CA LYS A 130 10.44 -12.75 -6.78
C LYS A 130 10.21 -14.24 -6.99
N ASP A 131 9.22 -14.82 -6.32
CA ASP A 131 8.88 -16.25 -6.36
C ASP A 131 10.10 -17.17 -6.19
N GLY A 132 10.98 -16.84 -5.24
CA GLY A 132 12.20 -17.62 -4.98
C GLY A 132 13.40 -17.27 -5.88
N GLU A 133 13.23 -16.45 -6.92
CA GLU A 133 14.31 -16.05 -7.84
C GLU A 133 14.86 -14.67 -7.48
N VAL A 134 16.13 -14.60 -7.09
CA VAL A 134 16.85 -13.35 -6.80
C VAL A 134 17.26 -12.63 -8.09
N TRP A 135 17.33 -11.30 -8.04
CA TRP A 135 17.89 -10.50 -9.11
C TRP A 135 19.29 -10.97 -9.56
N PRO A 136 19.59 -10.91 -10.87
CA PRO A 136 20.90 -11.27 -11.40
C PRO A 136 22.02 -10.35 -10.90
N ASN A 137 21.71 -9.09 -10.58
CA ASN A 137 22.64 -8.14 -9.99
C ASN A 137 22.09 -7.56 -8.69
N LEU A 138 22.94 -7.56 -7.66
CA LEU A 138 22.71 -6.84 -6.41
C LEU A 138 23.58 -5.57 -6.37
N PHE A 139 23.12 -4.56 -5.66
CA PHE A 139 23.72 -3.23 -5.66
C PHE A 139 24.20 -2.84 -4.27
N ALA A 140 25.26 -2.03 -4.17
CA ALA A 140 25.75 -1.52 -2.89
C ALA A 140 24.71 -0.67 -2.13
N ASN A 141 23.71 -0.14 -2.85
CA ASN A 141 22.54 0.50 -2.29
C ASN A 141 21.36 0.27 -3.23
N ALA A 142 20.23 -0.16 -2.69
CA ALA A 142 18.95 -0.19 -3.38
C ALA A 142 17.82 0.20 -2.42
N ASN A 143 16.85 0.99 -2.90
CA ASN A 143 15.69 1.42 -2.12
C ASN A 143 14.50 1.77 -3.04
N ASN A 144 13.36 2.13 -2.45
CA ASN A 144 12.10 2.34 -3.18
C ASN A 144 11.71 1.15 -4.08
N PHE A 145 11.79 -0.06 -3.52
CA PHE A 145 11.42 -1.31 -4.19
C PHE A 145 9.94 -1.33 -4.55
N VAL A 146 9.63 -1.72 -5.78
CA VAL A 146 8.26 -1.83 -6.32
C VAL A 146 8.08 -3.12 -7.12
N LEU A 147 6.85 -3.62 -7.14
CA LEU A 147 6.38 -4.75 -7.94
C LEU A 147 5.25 -4.25 -8.87
N SER A 148 5.23 -4.72 -10.12
CA SER A 148 4.16 -4.39 -11.06
C SER A 148 2.83 -5.02 -10.63
N ALA A 149 1.71 -4.45 -11.08
CA ALA A 149 0.39 -4.93 -10.67
C ALA A 149 0.13 -6.41 -11.03
N ASP A 150 0.67 -6.87 -12.16
CA ASP A 150 0.63 -8.27 -12.60
C ASP A 150 1.74 -9.15 -12.00
N GLY A 151 2.65 -8.57 -11.20
CA GLY A 151 3.80 -9.26 -10.64
C GLY A 151 4.94 -9.55 -11.63
N ALA A 152 4.81 -9.20 -12.91
CA ALA A 152 5.80 -9.56 -13.93
C ALA A 152 7.17 -8.90 -13.70
N HIS A 153 7.18 -7.65 -13.22
CA HIS A 153 8.37 -6.81 -13.14
C HIS A 153 8.57 -6.22 -11.75
N THR A 154 9.83 -6.08 -11.37
CA THR A 154 10.29 -5.45 -10.14
C THR A 154 11.20 -4.27 -10.48
N ALA A 155 11.23 -3.24 -9.64
CA ALA A 155 12.17 -2.13 -9.83
C ALA A 155 12.61 -1.49 -8.51
N ALA A 156 13.77 -0.84 -8.53
CA ALA A 156 14.27 -0.06 -7.38
C ALA A 156 15.18 1.08 -7.85
N ALA A 157 15.30 2.13 -7.03
CA ALA A 157 16.38 3.09 -7.17
C ALA A 157 17.67 2.46 -6.64
N VAL A 158 18.73 2.44 -7.46
CA VAL A 158 19.98 1.73 -7.17
C VAL A 158 21.20 2.63 -7.32
N GLN A 159 22.26 2.31 -6.59
CA GLN A 159 23.59 2.88 -6.82
C GLN A 159 24.40 1.98 -7.77
N THR A 160 24.73 2.50 -8.95
CA THR A 160 25.40 1.76 -10.02
C THR A 160 26.92 1.87 -9.99
N GLU A 161 27.43 2.92 -9.33
CA GLU A 161 28.86 3.18 -9.21
C GLU A 161 29.29 3.20 -7.74
N PRO A 162 30.44 2.61 -7.38
CA PRO A 162 30.96 2.70 -6.01
C PRO A 162 31.13 4.16 -5.58
N LEU A 163 30.73 4.51 -4.36
CA LEU A 163 30.88 5.86 -3.84
C LEU A 163 31.52 5.80 -2.46
N GLY A 164 32.76 6.28 -2.36
CA GLY A 164 33.49 6.38 -1.11
C GLY A 164 33.01 7.55 -0.24
N GLN A 165 33.45 7.56 1.01
CA GLN A 165 33.17 8.66 1.92
C GLN A 165 33.71 9.98 1.37
N ALA A 166 32.89 11.03 1.44
CA ALA A 166 33.24 12.39 1.01
C ALA A 166 33.62 12.58 -0.49
N GLU A 167 33.30 11.63 -1.38
CA GLU A 167 33.50 11.76 -2.82
C GLU A 167 32.48 12.69 -3.50
N ILE A 168 32.41 13.95 -3.07
CA ILE A 168 31.39 14.91 -3.49
C ILE A 168 31.40 15.21 -5.00
N PHE A 169 32.56 15.11 -5.66
CA PHE A 169 32.67 15.35 -7.10
C PHE A 169 32.16 14.17 -7.92
N LYS A 170 32.39 12.93 -7.45
CA LYS A 170 31.85 11.71 -8.05
C LYS A 170 30.34 11.66 -7.89
N PHE A 171 29.83 11.96 -6.70
CA PHE A 171 28.39 12.09 -6.46
C PHE A 171 27.72 13.08 -7.44
N LYS A 172 28.35 14.24 -7.67
CA LYS A 172 27.85 15.25 -8.63
C LYS A 172 27.85 14.79 -10.10
N GLN A 173 28.66 13.80 -10.46
CA GLN A 173 28.64 13.20 -11.80
C GLN A 173 27.45 12.26 -12.02
N GLY A 174 26.80 11.84 -10.93
CA GLY A 174 25.68 10.90 -10.96
C GLY A 174 26.12 9.45 -10.79
N VAL A 175 25.56 8.79 -9.79
CA VAL A 175 25.88 7.38 -9.42
C VAL A 175 24.63 6.56 -9.14
N PHE A 176 23.44 7.13 -9.36
CA PHE A 176 22.17 6.47 -9.12
C PHE A 176 21.39 6.25 -10.40
N SER A 177 20.71 5.12 -10.51
CA SER A 177 19.83 4.75 -11.63
C SER A 177 18.58 4.04 -11.09
N VAL A 178 17.72 3.54 -11.98
CA VAL A 178 16.68 2.56 -11.65
C VAL A 178 17.12 1.21 -12.19
N ALA A 179 17.09 0.17 -11.35
CA ALA A 179 17.15 -1.22 -11.80
C ALA A 179 15.73 -1.71 -12.07
N VAL A 180 15.54 -2.41 -13.19
CA VAL A 180 14.33 -3.15 -13.54
C VAL A 180 14.73 -4.62 -13.64
N ASP A 181 14.14 -5.47 -12.81
CA ASP A 181 14.50 -6.89 -12.68
C ASP A 181 16.00 -7.13 -12.49
N GLY A 182 16.65 -6.27 -11.70
CA GLY A 182 18.09 -6.32 -11.43
C GLY A 182 19.00 -5.69 -12.49
N GLU A 183 18.45 -5.18 -13.59
CA GLU A 183 19.21 -4.52 -14.65
C GLU A 183 19.05 -2.99 -14.60
N PRO A 184 20.14 -2.22 -14.38
CA PRO A 184 20.05 -0.76 -14.29
C PRO A 184 19.81 -0.12 -15.67
N TRP A 185 19.09 1.00 -15.72
CA TRP A 185 19.12 1.85 -16.90
C TRP A 185 20.55 2.30 -17.20
N GLU A 186 20.88 2.43 -18.49
CA GLU A 186 22.22 2.85 -18.95
C GLU A 186 22.65 4.23 -18.41
N ARG A 187 21.68 5.09 -18.08
CA ARG A 187 21.92 6.47 -17.64
C ARG A 187 21.92 6.58 -16.12
N ASN A 188 22.98 7.19 -15.58
CA ASN A 188 23.03 7.64 -14.19
C ASN A 188 22.52 9.07 -14.00
N PHE A 189 22.03 9.33 -12.80
CA PHE A 189 21.55 10.60 -12.28
C PHE A 189 22.23 10.91 -10.95
N VAL A 190 22.17 12.18 -10.52
CA VAL A 190 22.67 12.59 -9.19
C VAL A 190 21.86 11.92 -8.09
N ASN A 191 20.55 11.81 -8.29
CA ASN A 191 19.66 11.02 -7.46
C ASN A 191 18.46 10.53 -8.27
N VAL A 192 17.88 9.43 -7.80
CA VAL A 192 16.66 8.82 -8.33
C VAL A 192 15.77 8.46 -7.14
N TRP A 193 14.46 8.64 -7.26
CA TRP A 193 13.48 8.25 -6.23
C TRP A 193 12.20 7.72 -6.85
N THR A 194 11.52 6.86 -6.07
CA THR A 194 10.16 6.34 -6.34
C THR A 194 9.96 5.89 -7.79
N PRO A 195 10.66 4.83 -8.23
CA PRO A 195 10.30 4.18 -9.49
C PRO A 195 8.85 3.70 -9.42
N VAL A 196 8.10 3.89 -10.51
CA VAL A 196 6.74 3.38 -10.70
C VAL A 196 6.69 2.63 -12.01
N ILE A 197 6.01 1.49 -12.03
CA ILE A 197 5.87 0.66 -13.23
C ILE A 197 4.53 0.98 -13.89
N SER A 198 4.53 1.14 -15.20
CA SER A 198 3.31 1.38 -15.99
C SER A 198 2.34 0.20 -15.86
N PRO A 199 1.02 0.41 -15.98
CA PRO A 199 0.03 -0.66 -15.79
C PRO A 199 0.17 -1.87 -16.72
N ASN A 200 0.81 -1.71 -17.87
CA ASN A 200 1.09 -2.80 -18.81
C ASN A 200 2.49 -3.42 -18.63
N GLY A 201 3.24 -3.04 -17.59
CA GLY A 201 4.57 -3.56 -17.28
C GLY A 201 5.72 -3.05 -18.15
N THR A 202 5.45 -2.28 -19.22
CA THR A 202 6.47 -1.99 -20.26
C THR A 202 7.36 -0.77 -20.00
N HIS A 203 6.98 0.11 -19.08
CA HIS A 203 7.71 1.35 -18.78
C HIS A 203 7.90 1.51 -17.29
N VAL A 204 9.04 2.07 -16.90
CA VAL A 204 9.33 2.47 -15.52
C VAL A 204 9.66 3.95 -15.52
N ALA A 205 8.96 4.73 -14.69
CA ALA A 205 9.20 6.16 -14.51
C ALA A 205 9.71 6.46 -13.10
N ALA A 206 10.54 7.48 -12.94
CA ALA A 206 11.08 7.86 -11.64
C ALA A 206 11.31 9.37 -11.53
N GLN A 207 11.30 9.87 -10.30
CA GLN A 207 11.80 11.21 -10.00
C GLN A 207 13.32 11.19 -10.15
N VAL A 208 13.87 12.16 -10.87
CA VAL A 208 15.34 12.27 -11.00
C VAL A 208 15.82 13.68 -10.71
N ARG A 209 17.02 13.75 -10.16
CA ARG A 209 17.77 14.99 -10.00
C ARG A 209 18.95 14.98 -10.95
N LEU A 210 19.02 16.00 -11.81
CA LEU A 210 20.08 16.14 -12.82
C LEU A 210 21.31 16.85 -12.26
N ASN A 211 21.09 17.82 -11.36
CA ASN A 211 22.14 18.54 -10.64
C ASN A 211 21.57 19.13 -9.33
N LEU A 212 22.32 20.01 -8.66
CA LEU A 212 21.90 20.55 -7.37
C LEU A 212 20.57 21.33 -7.39
N PHE A 213 20.05 21.74 -8.54
CA PHE A 213 18.90 22.63 -8.64
C PHE A 213 17.79 22.12 -9.58
N GLU A 214 18.11 21.19 -10.47
CA GLU A 214 17.20 20.75 -11.53
C GLU A 214 16.70 19.33 -11.31
N TYR A 215 15.38 19.21 -11.24
CA TYR A 215 14.64 17.97 -11.08
C TYR A 215 13.74 17.76 -12.31
N THR A 216 13.50 16.50 -12.67
CA THR A 216 12.58 16.13 -13.74
C THR A 216 12.09 14.69 -13.54
N ILE A 217 11.26 14.20 -14.44
CA ILE A 217 10.88 12.79 -14.50
C ILE A 217 11.69 12.11 -15.61
N ALA A 218 12.17 10.90 -15.32
CA ALA A 218 12.74 10.01 -16.32
C ALA A 218 11.84 8.79 -16.52
N CYS A 219 11.71 8.32 -17.75
CA CYS A 219 11.04 7.08 -18.13
C CYS A 219 12.00 6.21 -18.93
N ASN A 220 12.29 5.00 -18.45
CA ASN A 220 13.28 4.09 -19.03
C ASN A 220 14.63 4.80 -19.30
N GLY A 221 15.07 5.65 -18.36
CA GLY A 221 16.30 6.45 -18.47
C GLY A 221 16.21 7.73 -19.31
N ALA A 222 15.18 7.91 -20.15
CA ALA A 222 14.96 9.13 -20.92
C ALA A 222 14.22 10.19 -20.09
N THR A 223 14.73 11.41 -20.04
CA THR A 223 14.14 12.51 -19.25
C THR A 223 13.10 13.28 -20.06
N TRP A 224 12.13 13.89 -19.38
CA TRP A 224 11.44 15.05 -19.95
C TRP A 224 12.44 16.14 -20.32
N ASN A 225 12.07 17.01 -21.28
CA ASN A 225 12.93 18.12 -21.69
C ASN A 225 12.93 19.25 -20.66
N GLU A 226 11.82 19.38 -19.93
CA GLU A 226 11.57 20.40 -18.93
C GLU A 226 12.20 20.03 -17.59
N THR A 227 12.73 21.03 -16.90
CA THR A 227 13.24 20.92 -15.54
C THR A 227 12.45 21.80 -14.59
N PHE A 228 12.40 21.37 -13.33
CA PHE A 228 11.66 22.02 -12.26
C PHE A 228 12.56 22.16 -11.03
N SER A 229 12.20 23.10 -10.15
CA SER A 229 12.90 23.25 -8.87
C SER A 229 12.74 22.04 -7.95
N GLN A 230 11.60 21.34 -8.07
CA GLN A 230 11.26 20.09 -7.41
C GLN A 230 10.17 19.38 -8.23
N VAL A 231 10.14 18.05 -8.16
CA VAL A 231 9.05 17.19 -8.63
C VAL A 231 8.68 16.22 -7.51
N TRP A 232 7.47 15.66 -7.56
CA TRP A 232 7.10 14.51 -6.72
C TRP A 232 6.93 13.24 -7.56
N GLU A 233 6.63 12.14 -6.88
CA GLU A 233 6.42 10.80 -7.44
C GLU A 233 5.58 10.89 -8.73
N PRO A 234 5.97 10.24 -9.85
CA PRO A 234 5.15 10.21 -11.04
C PRO A 234 4.03 9.16 -10.95
N CYS A 235 2.99 9.28 -11.77
CA CYS A 235 2.03 8.21 -12.01
C CYS A 235 1.66 8.09 -13.48
N PHE A 236 1.43 6.86 -13.94
CA PHE A 236 1.05 6.59 -15.31
C PHE A 236 -0.47 6.73 -15.51
N HIS A 237 -0.85 7.24 -16.67
CA HIS A 237 -2.21 7.11 -17.18
C HIS A 237 -2.52 5.64 -17.45
N PRO A 238 -3.71 5.11 -17.06
CA PRO A 238 -4.03 3.67 -17.13
C PRO A 238 -4.11 3.05 -18.53
N LYS A 239 -3.87 3.81 -19.60
CA LYS A 239 -4.17 3.41 -20.99
C LYS A 239 -3.19 3.96 -22.02
N THR A 240 -2.60 5.12 -21.78
CA THR A 240 -1.80 5.84 -22.79
C THR A 240 -0.32 5.90 -22.45
N ASN A 241 0.09 5.43 -21.27
CA ASN A 241 1.43 5.59 -20.70
C ASN A 241 1.90 7.05 -20.52
N ALA A 242 1.01 8.04 -20.68
CA ALA A 242 1.31 9.42 -20.32
C ALA A 242 1.64 9.49 -18.82
N ILE A 243 2.64 10.28 -18.45
CA ILE A 243 3.13 10.35 -17.07
C ILE A 243 2.72 11.69 -16.46
N ALA A 244 1.98 11.65 -15.36
CA ALA A 244 1.66 12.82 -14.56
C ALA A 244 2.61 12.93 -13.36
N ALA A 245 3.08 14.13 -13.04
CA ALA A 245 3.85 14.37 -11.81
C ALA A 245 3.56 15.77 -11.25
N PRO A 246 3.46 15.93 -9.92
CA PRO A 246 3.43 17.24 -9.30
C PRO A 246 4.76 17.96 -9.52
N VAL A 247 4.69 19.22 -9.91
CA VAL A 247 5.87 20.03 -10.23
C VAL A 247 5.84 21.35 -9.49
N ARG A 248 7.01 21.82 -9.02
CA ARG A 248 7.14 23.07 -8.29
C ARG A 248 7.73 24.18 -9.15
N LEU A 249 6.95 25.25 -9.33
CA LEU A 249 7.26 26.43 -10.13
C LEU A 249 6.84 27.71 -9.39
N GLY A 250 7.71 28.71 -9.35
CA GLY A 250 7.41 29.99 -8.69
C GLY A 250 7.04 29.84 -7.21
N GLY A 251 7.61 28.84 -6.52
CA GLY A 251 7.35 28.55 -5.11
C GLY A 251 6.04 27.80 -4.82
N LYS A 252 5.21 27.53 -5.84
CA LYS A 252 3.92 26.82 -5.74
C LYS A 252 3.96 25.48 -6.48
N TRP A 253 3.07 24.59 -6.11
CA TRP A 253 2.89 23.29 -6.75
C TRP A 253 1.74 23.33 -7.76
N GLY A 254 1.98 22.69 -8.90
CA GLY A 254 1.01 22.36 -9.93
C GLY A 254 1.17 20.90 -10.35
N MET A 255 0.79 20.59 -11.58
CA MET A 255 0.85 19.25 -12.16
C MET A 255 1.34 19.35 -13.59
N ALA A 256 2.26 18.48 -13.98
CA ALA A 256 2.67 18.31 -15.37
C ALA A 256 2.27 16.92 -15.88
N VAL A 257 2.01 16.83 -17.17
CA VAL A 257 1.89 15.57 -17.91
C VAL A 257 2.91 15.60 -19.05
N ASP A 258 3.79 14.62 -19.09
CA ASP A 258 4.87 14.51 -20.08
C ASP A 258 5.68 15.80 -20.26
N GLY A 259 6.04 16.45 -19.13
CA GLY A 259 6.77 17.71 -19.09
C GLY A 259 5.90 18.97 -19.21
N GLN A 260 4.70 18.87 -19.78
CA GLN A 260 3.80 20.00 -19.95
C GLN A 260 2.97 20.27 -18.70
N VAL A 261 3.04 21.50 -18.15
CA VAL A 261 2.23 21.92 -17.00
C VAL A 261 0.74 22.01 -17.38
N ILE A 262 -0.10 21.17 -16.76
CA ILE A 262 -1.55 21.11 -16.98
C ILE A 262 -2.36 21.72 -15.83
N TRP A 263 -1.87 21.67 -14.59
CA TRP A 263 -2.48 22.39 -13.47
C TRP A 263 -1.63 23.60 -13.15
N LYS A 264 -2.25 24.77 -13.17
CA LYS A 264 -1.59 26.03 -12.80
C LYS A 264 -0.93 25.88 -11.41
N PRO A 265 0.36 26.23 -11.26
CA PRO A 265 1.02 26.24 -9.97
C PRO A 265 0.35 27.25 -9.03
N GLN A 266 -0.44 26.74 -8.08
CA GLN A 266 -1.23 27.58 -7.15
C GLN A 266 -1.31 26.98 -5.74
N PHE A 267 -1.10 25.67 -5.62
CA PHE A 267 -1.18 24.96 -4.35
C PHE A 267 0.09 25.14 -3.53
N PHE A 268 -0.04 25.07 -2.20
CA PHE A 268 1.11 24.99 -1.29
C PHE A 268 1.75 23.60 -1.30
N GLN A 269 0.96 22.56 -1.60
CA GLN A 269 1.38 21.16 -1.79
C GLN A 269 0.42 20.43 -2.73
N VAL A 270 0.92 19.43 -3.44
CA VAL A 270 0.17 18.48 -4.28
C VAL A 270 0.82 17.11 -4.10
N TRP A 271 0.10 16.13 -3.57
CA TRP A 271 0.61 14.79 -3.24
C TRP A 271 -0.40 13.69 -3.64
N HIS A 272 0.08 12.44 -3.68
CA HIS A 272 -0.74 11.24 -3.93
C HIS A 272 -1.61 11.35 -5.19
N GLN A 273 -1.07 11.94 -6.25
CA GLN A 273 -1.80 12.10 -7.50
C GLN A 273 -1.95 10.77 -8.23
N ARG A 274 -3.12 10.55 -8.81
CA ARG A 274 -3.41 9.35 -9.60
C ARG A 274 -4.50 9.62 -10.61
N TYR A 275 -4.47 8.92 -11.72
CA TYR A 275 -5.61 8.86 -12.61
C TYR A 275 -6.72 8.00 -11.99
N THR A 276 -7.97 8.32 -12.29
CA THR A 276 -9.08 7.38 -12.09
C THR A 276 -8.85 6.12 -12.91
N PRO A 277 -9.42 4.95 -12.55
CA PRO A 277 -9.30 3.72 -13.34
C PRO A 277 -9.69 3.89 -14.82
N ARG A 278 -10.62 4.82 -15.11
CA ARG A 278 -11.02 5.15 -16.48
C ARG A 278 -9.97 5.94 -17.26
N GLY A 279 -9.08 6.66 -16.57
CA GLY A 279 -8.12 7.61 -17.13
C GLY A 279 -8.71 8.96 -17.53
N ASP A 280 -9.99 9.20 -17.24
CA ASP A 280 -10.70 10.42 -17.66
C ASP A 280 -10.50 11.60 -16.71
N ARG A 281 -9.92 11.36 -15.53
CA ARG A 281 -9.73 12.34 -14.47
C ARG A 281 -8.37 12.12 -13.80
N LEU A 282 -7.69 13.22 -13.48
CA LEU A 282 -6.51 13.22 -12.62
C LEU A 282 -6.90 13.80 -11.26
N ILE A 283 -6.61 13.08 -10.19
CA ILE A 283 -6.96 13.48 -8.82
C ILE A 283 -5.71 13.56 -7.95
N ALA A 284 -5.72 14.40 -6.92
CA ALA A 284 -4.60 14.52 -5.96
C ALA A 284 -5.08 15.08 -4.62
N LEU A 285 -4.29 14.86 -3.57
CA LEU A 285 -4.41 15.60 -2.32
C LEU A 285 -3.69 16.94 -2.47
N VAL A 286 -4.35 18.04 -2.11
CA VAL A 286 -3.84 19.40 -2.32
C VAL A 286 -3.98 20.28 -1.09
N CYS A 287 -3.10 21.26 -0.98
CA CYS A 287 -3.15 22.33 0.01
C CYS A 287 -3.48 23.68 -0.68
N PRO A 288 -4.77 24.00 -0.95
CA PRO A 288 -5.16 25.24 -1.64
C PRO A 288 -4.91 26.50 -0.82
N GLN A 289 -4.94 26.40 0.50
CA GLN A 289 -4.61 27.48 1.43
C GLN A 289 -3.68 26.93 2.50
N TYR A 290 -2.81 27.78 3.06
CA TYR A 290 -1.87 27.33 4.07
C TYR A 290 -2.59 26.64 5.23
N GLY A 291 -2.23 25.39 5.50
CA GLY A 291 -2.84 24.58 6.56
C GLY A 291 -4.26 24.10 6.28
N ARG A 292 -4.78 24.21 5.04
CA ARG A 292 -6.08 23.63 4.65
C ARG A 292 -5.87 22.64 3.52
N TRP A 293 -6.30 21.42 3.73
CA TRP A 293 -6.10 20.29 2.84
C TRP A 293 -7.43 19.81 2.24
N THR A 294 -7.40 19.32 1.01
CA THR A 294 -8.57 18.72 0.36
C THR A 294 -8.15 17.87 -0.85
N VAL A 295 -9.12 17.30 -1.56
CA VAL A 295 -8.89 16.63 -2.84
C VAL A 295 -9.05 17.65 -3.98
N ALA A 296 -8.20 17.57 -5.00
CA ALA A 296 -8.42 18.22 -6.28
C ALA A 296 -8.78 17.19 -7.34
N VAL A 297 -9.70 17.57 -8.22
CA VAL A 297 -10.07 16.83 -9.44
C VAL A 297 -9.78 17.75 -10.62
N ASP A 298 -8.89 17.32 -11.52
CA ASP A 298 -8.43 18.08 -12.69
C ASP A 298 -7.92 19.50 -12.37
N GLY A 299 -7.36 19.67 -11.18
CA GLY A 299 -6.79 20.94 -10.71
C GLY A 299 -7.80 21.86 -10.01
N GLN A 300 -9.06 21.44 -9.87
CA GLN A 300 -10.07 22.11 -9.05
C GLN A 300 -10.14 21.45 -7.67
N ALA A 301 -9.79 22.21 -6.64
CA ALA A 301 -9.96 21.79 -5.26
C ALA A 301 -11.44 21.72 -4.88
N TRP A 302 -11.78 20.68 -4.12
CA TRP A 302 -13.05 20.56 -3.41
C TRP A 302 -13.27 21.71 -2.42
N ARG A 303 -14.54 21.96 -2.09
CA ARG A 303 -14.96 23.05 -1.20
C ARG A 303 -14.74 22.69 0.27
N THR A 304 -14.99 21.44 0.62
CA THR A 304 -14.77 20.91 1.96
C THR A 304 -13.26 20.77 2.17
N THR A 305 -12.75 21.33 3.26
CA THR A 305 -11.31 21.30 3.57
C THR A 305 -11.10 20.88 5.01
N PHE A 306 -9.89 20.38 5.30
CA PHE A 306 -9.47 19.87 6.60
C PHE A 306 -8.21 20.60 7.07
N GLY A 307 -8.17 20.99 8.34
CA GLY A 307 -7.10 21.77 8.97
C GLY A 307 -5.89 20.94 9.38
N ASP A 308 -6.09 19.66 9.73
CA ASP A 308 -5.03 18.83 10.26
C ASP A 308 -4.38 17.99 9.15
N MET A 309 -5.20 17.23 8.41
CA MET A 309 -4.71 16.28 7.40
C MET A 309 -5.82 15.84 6.44
N ILE A 310 -5.42 15.42 5.24
CA ILE A 310 -6.19 14.53 4.38
C ILE A 310 -5.27 13.38 3.92
N SER A 311 -5.77 12.15 3.86
CA SER A 311 -5.01 10.95 3.48
C SER A 311 -5.90 9.95 2.75
N ASP A 312 -5.31 8.81 2.34
CA ASP A 312 -6.05 7.62 1.88
C ASP A 312 -7.01 7.86 0.70
N LEU A 313 -6.55 8.64 -0.30
CA LEU A 313 -7.28 8.92 -1.52
C LEU A 313 -7.60 7.63 -2.31
N THR A 314 -8.88 7.41 -2.59
CA THR A 314 -9.37 6.25 -3.33
C THR A 314 -10.48 6.62 -4.30
N THR A 315 -10.77 5.72 -5.24
CA THR A 315 -11.80 5.90 -6.28
C THR A 315 -12.70 4.67 -6.34
N SER A 316 -13.95 4.84 -6.77
CA SER A 316 -14.77 3.67 -7.15
C SER A 316 -14.10 2.91 -8.30
N PRO A 317 -14.40 1.61 -8.47
CA PRO A 317 -13.84 0.81 -9.58
C PRO A 317 -14.20 1.39 -10.95
N ASP A 318 -15.38 1.99 -11.05
CA ASP A 318 -15.81 2.68 -12.26
C ASP A 318 -15.20 4.09 -12.40
N GLY A 319 -14.40 4.55 -11.44
CA GLY A 319 -13.68 5.84 -11.46
C GLY A 319 -14.54 7.08 -11.35
N ARG A 320 -15.86 6.97 -11.09
CA ARG A 320 -16.77 8.12 -11.00
C ARG A 320 -16.83 8.76 -9.62
N ARG A 321 -16.60 7.99 -8.57
CA ARG A 321 -16.66 8.41 -7.18
C ARG A 321 -15.26 8.53 -6.61
N ILE A 322 -15.05 9.48 -5.72
CA ILE A 322 -13.77 9.70 -5.05
C ILE A 322 -14.01 9.82 -3.55
N ALA A 323 -13.16 9.17 -2.75
CA ALA A 323 -13.20 9.30 -1.30
C ALA A 323 -11.80 9.46 -0.71
N ALA A 324 -11.73 10.06 0.48
CA ALA A 324 -10.50 10.23 1.25
C ALA A 324 -10.81 10.26 2.76
N VAL A 325 -9.78 10.10 3.57
CA VAL A 325 -9.84 10.29 5.02
C VAL A 325 -9.48 11.75 5.32
N GLY A 326 -10.37 12.48 6.01
CA GLY A 326 -10.14 13.85 6.46
C GLY A 326 -10.01 13.96 7.97
N LYS A 327 -9.12 14.84 8.45
CA LYS A 327 -8.91 15.09 9.88
C LYS A 327 -9.11 16.57 10.21
N GLU A 328 -10.01 16.85 11.15
CA GLU A 328 -10.29 18.20 11.68
C GLU A 328 -10.43 18.13 13.20
N ASN A 329 -9.75 19.04 13.91
CA ASN A 329 -9.80 19.15 15.37
C ASN A 329 -9.48 17.81 16.06
N GLU A 330 -8.42 17.16 15.62
CA GLU A 330 -7.94 15.87 16.14
C GLU A 330 -8.90 14.68 15.94
N ARG A 331 -9.95 14.85 15.14
CA ARG A 331 -10.95 13.83 14.86
C ARG A 331 -11.01 13.53 13.36
N TRP A 332 -11.43 12.32 13.02
CA TRP A 332 -11.37 11.80 11.66
C TRP A 332 -12.76 11.57 11.07
N THR A 333 -12.87 11.70 9.76
CA THR A 333 -14.09 11.36 9.01
C THR A 333 -13.72 10.91 7.60
N ILE A 334 -14.68 10.32 6.89
CA ILE A 334 -14.54 10.05 5.45
C ILE A 334 -15.21 11.20 4.70
N ILE A 335 -14.53 11.71 3.68
CA ILE A 335 -15.10 12.60 2.67
C ILE A 335 -15.29 11.83 1.38
N ALA A 336 -16.50 11.87 0.82
CA ALA A 336 -16.83 11.29 -0.46
C ALA A 336 -17.48 12.35 -1.35
N ASP A 337 -16.95 12.56 -2.55
CA ASP A 337 -17.44 13.52 -3.55
C ASP A 337 -17.73 14.92 -2.97
N ASP A 338 -16.74 15.49 -2.29
CA ASP A 338 -16.81 16.80 -1.61
C ASP A 338 -17.80 16.88 -0.44
N LYS A 339 -18.26 15.75 0.10
CA LYS A 339 -19.14 15.69 1.27
C LYS A 339 -18.57 14.78 2.36
N ALA A 340 -18.29 15.36 3.53
CA ALA A 340 -17.92 14.61 4.72
C ALA A 340 -19.11 13.82 5.29
N TRP A 341 -18.83 12.66 5.88
CA TRP A 341 -19.81 11.96 6.71
C TRP A 341 -20.24 12.82 7.90
N PRO A 342 -21.46 12.62 8.43
CA PRO A 342 -22.01 13.45 9.51
C PRO A 342 -21.30 13.25 10.85
N GLU A 343 -20.72 12.07 11.08
CA GLU A 343 -20.02 11.74 12.32
C GLU A 343 -18.50 11.89 12.17
N MET A 344 -17.86 12.17 13.31
CA MET A 344 -16.42 12.22 13.47
C MET A 344 -15.98 11.13 14.45
N TYR A 345 -14.85 10.50 14.17
CA TYR A 345 -14.32 9.32 14.89
C TYR A 345 -12.95 9.62 15.50
N ASP A 346 -12.48 8.74 16.39
CA ASP A 346 -11.14 8.85 16.98
C ASP A 346 -10.06 8.45 15.96
N MET A 347 -10.41 7.56 15.01
CA MET A 347 -9.61 7.21 13.83
C MET A 347 -10.52 6.70 12.70
N CYS A 348 -10.13 6.95 11.44
CA CYS A 348 -10.72 6.32 10.25
C CYS A 348 -9.60 5.68 9.43
N TRP A 349 -9.85 4.49 8.89
CA TRP A 349 -8.95 3.83 7.95
C TRP A 349 -9.38 4.07 6.50
N LYS A 350 -8.52 3.66 5.56
CA LYS A 350 -8.74 3.84 4.13
C LYS A 350 -10.15 3.38 3.71
N PRO A 351 -10.94 4.24 3.03
CA PRO A 351 -12.26 3.85 2.54
C PRO A 351 -12.17 2.82 1.42
N VAL A 352 -13.18 1.96 1.35
CA VAL A 352 -13.35 0.92 0.33
C VAL A 352 -14.67 1.17 -0.38
N PHE A 353 -14.64 1.22 -1.70
CA PHE A 353 -15.85 1.28 -2.52
C PHE A 353 -16.38 -0.12 -2.79
N SER A 354 -17.70 -0.26 -2.86
CA SER A 354 -18.33 -1.47 -3.40
C SER A 354 -17.98 -1.63 -4.89
N PRO A 355 -17.96 -2.87 -5.44
CA PRO A 355 -17.58 -3.11 -6.83
C PRO A 355 -18.42 -2.35 -7.87
N ASN A 356 -19.71 -2.14 -7.59
CA ASN A 356 -20.62 -1.31 -8.40
C ASN A 356 -20.42 0.21 -8.20
N GLY A 357 -19.66 0.64 -7.18
CA GLY A 357 -19.38 2.04 -6.87
C GLY A 357 -20.48 2.78 -6.10
N ASP A 358 -21.58 2.11 -5.75
CA ASP A 358 -22.74 2.73 -5.11
C ASP A 358 -22.48 3.07 -3.64
N HIS A 359 -21.70 2.24 -2.94
CA HIS A 359 -21.45 2.36 -1.50
C HIS A 359 -19.97 2.62 -1.21
N VAL A 360 -19.71 3.36 -0.12
CA VAL A 360 -18.39 3.51 0.47
C VAL A 360 -18.42 3.08 1.93
N ALA A 361 -17.50 2.21 2.32
CA ALA A 361 -17.35 1.73 3.69
C ALA A 361 -15.96 2.05 4.24
N ALA A 362 -15.86 2.18 5.56
CA ALA A 362 -14.58 2.30 6.25
C ALA A 362 -14.65 1.65 7.63
N LYS A 363 -13.51 1.10 8.06
CA LYS A 363 -13.27 0.80 9.48
C LYS A 363 -13.06 2.13 10.21
N VAL A 364 -13.65 2.26 11.39
CA VAL A 364 -13.48 3.42 12.27
C VAL A 364 -13.24 3.00 13.71
N GLU A 365 -12.61 3.86 14.48
CA GLU A 365 -12.42 3.70 15.93
C GLU A 365 -13.24 4.76 16.68
N ARG A 366 -13.93 4.32 17.72
CA ARG A 366 -14.63 5.18 18.66
C ARG A 366 -14.47 4.59 20.05
N SER A 367 -13.93 5.38 20.99
CA SER A 367 -13.77 4.99 22.39
C SER A 367 -13.02 3.66 22.58
N LYS A 368 -11.91 3.47 21.83
CA LYS A 368 -11.08 2.25 21.84
C LYS A 368 -11.79 0.98 21.35
N LYS A 369 -12.89 1.14 20.63
CA LYS A 369 -13.63 0.06 19.96
C LYS A 369 -13.70 0.36 18.47
N TYR A 370 -13.77 -0.70 17.69
CA TYR A 370 -13.83 -0.61 16.23
C TYR A 370 -15.22 -0.96 15.73
N THR A 371 -15.63 -0.35 14.62
CA THR A 371 -16.82 -0.76 13.86
C THR A 371 -16.64 -0.44 12.38
N ILE A 372 -17.57 -0.89 11.55
CA ILE A 372 -17.66 -0.56 10.13
C ILE A 372 -18.74 0.48 9.93
N VAL A 373 -18.46 1.52 9.15
CA VAL A 373 -19.42 2.54 8.74
C VAL A 373 -19.63 2.41 7.24
N VAL A 374 -20.88 2.41 6.79
CA VAL A 374 -21.24 2.39 5.35
C VAL A 374 -22.07 3.62 5.04
N ASP A 375 -21.63 4.43 4.08
CA ASP A 375 -22.27 5.68 3.67
C ASP A 375 -22.62 6.62 4.84
N GLY A 376 -21.74 6.67 5.85
CA GLY A 376 -21.91 7.49 7.05
C GLY A 376 -22.86 6.90 8.10
N LYS A 377 -23.30 5.65 7.95
CA LYS A 377 -24.14 4.93 8.91
C LYS A 377 -23.33 3.82 9.59
N PRO A 378 -23.13 3.89 10.92
CA PRO A 378 -22.34 2.89 11.65
C PRO A 378 -23.10 1.56 11.78
N TYR A 379 -22.37 0.47 11.67
CA TYR A 379 -22.87 -0.86 11.96
C TYR A 379 -23.12 -1.02 13.47
N SER A 380 -24.14 -1.79 13.84
CA SER A 380 -24.62 -1.86 15.23
C SER A 380 -23.70 -2.62 16.19
N LYS A 381 -22.73 -3.39 15.67
CA LYS A 381 -21.77 -4.15 16.49
C LYS A 381 -20.45 -3.41 16.60
N GLU A 382 -19.83 -3.55 17.77
CA GLU A 382 -18.49 -3.06 18.08
C GLU A 382 -17.54 -4.23 18.36
N PHE A 383 -16.27 -4.03 18.03
CA PHE A 383 -15.22 -5.05 18.12
C PHE A 383 -14.03 -4.55 18.93
N SER A 384 -13.31 -5.46 19.60
CA SER A 384 -12.01 -5.13 20.20
C SER A 384 -10.91 -5.00 19.15
N GLU A 385 -11.03 -5.72 18.03
CA GLU A 385 -10.20 -5.61 16.83
C GLU A 385 -11.10 -5.78 15.61
N CYS A 386 -10.79 -5.08 14.51
CA CYS A 386 -11.54 -5.17 13.26
C CYS A 386 -10.58 -4.99 12.08
N TRP A 387 -10.84 -5.72 11.00
CA TRP A 387 -10.13 -5.56 9.73
C TRP A 387 -11.00 -4.80 8.72
N ASP A 388 -10.37 -4.38 7.62
CA ASP A 388 -11.06 -3.62 6.59
C ASP A 388 -12.24 -4.41 6.00
N PRO A 389 -13.37 -3.76 5.68
CA PRO A 389 -14.53 -4.44 5.14
C PRO A 389 -14.29 -4.88 3.69
N ILE A 390 -14.91 -5.99 3.29
CA ILE A 390 -14.86 -6.49 1.92
C ILE A 390 -16.29 -6.59 1.38
N PHE A 391 -16.56 -6.01 0.23
CA PHE A 391 -17.87 -6.12 -0.43
C PHE A 391 -17.98 -7.36 -1.30
N SER A 392 -19.20 -7.88 -1.45
CA SER A 392 -19.53 -8.84 -2.51
C SER A 392 -19.42 -8.21 -3.89
N ASP A 393 -19.29 -9.06 -4.92
CA ASP A 393 -19.14 -8.65 -6.32
C ASP A 393 -20.25 -7.76 -6.85
N ASP A 394 -21.47 -7.95 -6.36
CA ASP A 394 -22.63 -7.13 -6.68
C ASP A 394 -22.78 -5.90 -5.78
N GLY A 395 -21.94 -5.76 -4.74
CA GLY A 395 -21.95 -4.68 -3.76
C GLY A 395 -23.07 -4.73 -2.73
N ASN A 396 -23.91 -5.77 -2.72
CA ASN A 396 -25.09 -5.86 -1.85
C ASN A 396 -24.78 -6.40 -0.45
N LEU A 397 -23.67 -7.12 -0.30
CA LEU A 397 -23.22 -7.72 0.95
C LEU A 397 -21.86 -7.18 1.35
N ILE A 398 -21.59 -7.21 2.65
CA ILE A 398 -20.33 -6.79 3.24
C ILE A 398 -19.86 -7.84 4.24
N LEU A 399 -18.61 -8.26 4.09
CA LEU A 399 -17.88 -9.13 5.00
C LEU A 399 -17.17 -8.27 6.03
N ILE A 400 -17.51 -8.50 7.29
CA ILE A 400 -16.94 -7.86 8.47
C ILE A 400 -16.21 -8.94 9.26
N ARG A 401 -14.94 -8.68 9.54
CA ARG A 401 -14.06 -9.56 10.33
C ARG A 401 -13.66 -8.79 11.59
N GLY A 402 -13.81 -9.41 12.75
CA GLY A 402 -13.48 -8.75 14.01
C GLY A 402 -13.47 -9.68 15.20
N ILE A 403 -12.97 -9.18 16.32
CA ILE A 403 -12.92 -9.91 17.59
C ILE A 403 -13.96 -9.34 18.55
N ILE A 404 -14.79 -10.21 19.13
CA ILE A 404 -15.74 -9.88 20.20
C ILE A 404 -15.50 -10.86 21.35
N ASN A 405 -15.21 -10.34 22.55
CA ASN A 405 -14.96 -11.15 23.75
C ASN A 405 -13.94 -12.28 23.51
N ASN A 406 -12.80 -11.95 22.89
CA ASN A 406 -11.74 -12.88 22.48
C ASN A 406 -12.14 -13.90 21.39
N THR A 407 -13.37 -13.88 20.88
CA THR A 407 -13.75 -14.73 19.76
C THR A 407 -13.55 -14.00 18.44
N TYR A 408 -12.78 -14.59 17.53
CA TYR A 408 -12.71 -14.13 16.15
C TYR A 408 -13.96 -14.59 15.39
N ILE A 409 -14.67 -13.61 14.83
CA ILE A 409 -15.92 -13.83 14.13
C ILE A 409 -15.88 -13.26 12.72
N ARG A 410 -16.56 -13.99 11.84
CA ARG A 410 -16.81 -13.65 10.45
C ARG A 410 -18.29 -13.31 10.30
N ILE A 411 -18.62 -12.13 9.82
CA ILE A 411 -20.01 -11.68 9.61
C ILE A 411 -20.22 -11.29 8.16
N VAL A 412 -21.24 -11.85 7.52
CA VAL A 412 -21.76 -11.35 6.25
C VAL A 412 -23.08 -10.66 6.52
N GLU A 413 -23.17 -9.38 6.18
CA GLU A 413 -24.37 -8.56 6.37
C GLU A 413 -24.82 -7.92 5.06
N ARG A 414 -26.11 -7.62 4.94
CA ARG A 414 -26.62 -6.83 3.81
C ARG A 414 -26.29 -5.36 4.02
N VAL A 415 -25.77 -4.71 2.99
CA VAL A 415 -25.48 -3.27 3.02
C VAL A 415 -26.75 -2.48 3.32
N SER A 416 -27.89 -2.89 2.78
CA SER A 416 -29.20 -2.28 3.08
C SER A 416 -29.57 -2.35 4.57
N THR A 417 -29.20 -3.40 5.29
CA THR A 417 -29.47 -3.52 6.74
C THR A 417 -28.72 -2.44 7.52
N ILE A 418 -27.46 -2.18 7.15
CA ILE A 418 -26.61 -1.16 7.80
C ILE A 418 -27.11 0.23 7.42
N CYS A 419 -27.44 0.41 6.15
CA CYS A 419 -27.85 1.70 5.63
C CYS A 419 -29.29 2.07 5.99
N GLY A 420 -30.13 1.17 6.50
CA GLY A 420 -31.50 1.46 6.94
C GLY A 420 -32.49 1.64 5.80
#